data_AF-A0A3S4K8R6-F1
#
_entry.id   AF-A0A3S4K8R6-F1
#
_cell.length_a   1.000
_cell.length_b   1.000
_cell.length_c   1.000
_cell.angle_alpha   90.00
_cell.angle_beta   90.00
_cell.angle_gamma   90.00
#
_symmetry.space_group_name_H-M   'P 1'
#
loop_
_entity.id
_entity.type
_entity.pdbx_description
1 polymer ?
#
loop_
_entity_poly.entity_id
_entity_poly.type
_entity_poly.pdbx_seq_one_letter_code
_entity_poly.pdbx_strand_id
1 'polypeptide(L)'
;ARESALDLLGHEILGEKAAALGRAGRRVDETLARLREHGDDGDQRARLLRDAAEAVHAYFIQRELCGLRKHDAVIREYNIPKAVLARLGAK
;
A
#
# COMPACT_ATOMS: atom_id res chain seq x y z
N ALA A 1 -13.87 7.58 34.52
CA ALA A 1 -13.94 8.70 33.57
C ALA A 1 -12.72 8.75 32.64
N ARG A 2 -11.50 8.99 33.15
CA ARG A 2 -10.28 9.07 32.33
C ARG A 2 -9.92 7.79 31.56
N GLU A 3 -10.14 6.63 32.17
CA GLU A 3 -9.87 5.32 31.55
C GLU A 3 -10.79 5.02 30.36
N SER A 4 -12.07 5.38 30.47
CA SER A 4 -13.04 5.25 29.38
C SER A 4 -12.76 6.22 28.22
N ALA A 5 -12.23 7.42 28.49
CA ALA A 5 -11.82 8.35 27.44
C ALA A 5 -10.57 7.86 26.66
N LEU A 6 -9.64 7.19 27.34
CA LEU A 6 -8.47 6.56 26.69
C LEU A 6 -8.89 5.37 25.82
N ASP A 7 -9.89 4.61 26.25
CA ASP A 7 -10.45 3.50 25.48
C ASP A 7 -11.15 3.98 24.19
N LEU A 8 -11.95 5.05 24.28
CA LEU A 8 -12.60 5.67 23.12
C LEU A 8 -11.58 6.20 22.09
N LEU A 9 -10.56 6.93 22.54
CA LEU A 9 -9.49 7.41 21.66
C LEU A 9 -8.73 6.24 21.00
N GLY A 10 -8.48 5.17 21.76
CA GLY A 10 -7.87 3.95 21.23
C GLY A 10 -8.71 3.32 20.11
N HIS A 11 -10.03 3.25 20.29
CA HIS A 11 -10.96 2.73 19.30
C HIS A 11 -10.98 3.58 18.02
N GLU A 12 -11.00 4.91 18.15
CA GLU A 12 -10.94 5.83 17.00
C GLU A 12 -9.63 5.69 16.22
N ILE A 13 -8.49 5.60 16.91
CA ILE A 13 -7.18 5.39 16.29
C ILE A 13 -7.14 4.06 15.54
N LEU A 14 -7.69 2.98 16.13
CA LEU A 14 -7.79 1.68 15.47
C LEU A 14 -8.67 1.74 14.22
N GLY A 15 -9.81 2.44 14.31
CA GLY A 15 -10.70 2.67 13.17
C GLY A 15 -10.01 3.42 12.03
N GLU A 16 -9.30 4.51 12.32
CA GLU A 16 -8.59 5.27 11.30
C GLU A 16 -7.44 4.47 10.68
N LYS A 17 -6.69 3.69 11.47
CA LYS A 17 -5.66 2.79 10.95
C LYS A 17 -6.25 1.76 9.97
N ALA A 18 -7.37 1.15 10.33
CA ALA A 18 -8.05 0.19 9.46
C ALA A 18 -8.52 0.85 8.16
N ALA A 19 -9.11 2.04 8.25
CA ALA A 19 -9.56 2.80 7.09
C ALA A 19 -8.38 3.22 6.18
N ALA A 20 -7.27 3.71 6.76
CA ALA A 20 -6.06 4.10 6.05
C ALA A 20 -5.41 2.91 5.33
N LEU A 21 -5.30 1.77 6.01
CA LEU A 21 -4.79 0.53 5.42
C LEU A 21 -5.67 0.06 4.24
N GLY A 22 -6.99 0.11 4.39
CA GLY A 22 -7.93 -0.23 3.32
C GLY A 22 -7.83 0.70 2.10
N ARG A 23 -7.68 2.01 2.32
CA ARG A 23 -7.45 2.98 1.23
C ARG A 23 -6.13 2.71 0.51
N ALA A 24 -5.06 2.43 1.25
CA ALA A 24 -3.76 2.13 0.67
C ALA A 24 -3.79 0.84 -0.16
N GLY A 25 -4.46 -0.22 0.32
CA GLY A 25 -4.66 -1.46 -0.42
C GLY A 25 -5.41 -1.26 -1.75
N ARG A 26 -6.52 -0.51 -1.74
CA ARG A 26 -7.25 -0.18 -2.98
C ARG A 26 -6.39 0.56 -4.00
N ARG A 27 -5.54 1.49 -3.53
CA ARG A 27 -4.63 2.21 -4.42
C ARG A 27 -3.55 1.30 -5.03
N VAL A 28 -3.11 0.28 -4.30
CA VAL A 28 -2.24 -0.78 -4.86
C VAL A 28 -2.98 -1.53 -5.98
N ASP A 29 -4.21 -1.95 -5.75
CA ASP A 29 -5.02 -2.64 -6.77
C ASP A 29 -5.16 -1.80 -8.05
N GLU A 30 -5.57 -0.54 -7.90
CA GLU A 30 -5.79 0.38 -9.01
C GLU A 30 -4.51 0.63 -9.83
N THR A 31 -3.39 0.90 -9.15
CA THR A 31 -2.12 1.21 -9.84
C THR A 31 -1.52 -0.02 -10.51
N LEU A 32 -1.61 -1.20 -9.89
CA LEU A 32 -1.16 -2.44 -10.49
C LEU A 32 -2.06 -2.87 -11.65
N ALA A 33 -3.37 -2.63 -11.58
CA ALA A 33 -4.29 -2.87 -12.69
C ALA A 33 -3.92 -2.01 -13.90
N ARG A 34 -3.75 -0.69 -13.69
CA ARG A 34 -3.30 0.23 -14.76
C ARG A 34 -1.97 -0.21 -15.36
N LEU A 35 -1.00 -0.61 -14.54
CA LEU A 35 0.29 -1.09 -15.03
C LEU A 35 0.15 -2.37 -15.89
N ARG A 36 -0.77 -3.28 -15.55
CA ARG A 36 -1.02 -4.51 -16.32
C ARG A 36 -1.74 -4.27 -17.64
N GLU A 37 -2.66 -3.30 -17.65
CA GLU A 37 -3.48 -2.98 -18.83
C GLU A 37 -2.68 -2.27 -19.93
N HIS A 38 -1.57 -1.61 -19.59
CA HIS A 38 -0.77 -0.85 -20.53
C HIS A 38 0.43 -1.67 -21.04
N GLY A 39 0.64 -1.65 -22.36
CA GLY A 39 1.77 -2.28 -23.04
C GLY A 39 3.11 -1.60 -22.79
N ASP A 40 4.15 -2.04 -23.50
CA ASP A 40 5.55 -1.59 -23.34
C ASP A 40 5.87 -0.21 -23.96
N ASP A 41 4.91 0.73 -23.95
CA ASP A 41 5.21 2.12 -24.31
C ASP A 41 6.10 2.74 -23.22
N GLY A 42 7.38 2.94 -23.53
CA GLY A 42 8.46 3.13 -22.56
C GLY A 42 8.22 4.24 -21.53
N ASP A 43 7.81 5.43 -21.98
CA ASP A 43 7.62 6.59 -21.10
C ASP A 43 6.34 6.49 -20.27
N GLN A 44 5.28 5.93 -20.85
CA GLN A 44 4.03 5.70 -20.11
C GLN A 44 4.21 4.60 -19.08
N ARG A 45 4.89 3.51 -19.45
CA ARG A 45 5.16 2.39 -18.56
C ARG A 45 6.10 2.76 -17.42
N ALA A 46 7.11 3.60 -17.67
CA ALA A 46 7.98 4.12 -16.61
C ALA A 46 7.20 4.92 -15.56
N ARG A 47 6.24 5.75 -15.99
CA ARG A 47 5.34 6.48 -15.09
C ARG A 47 4.45 5.54 -14.28
N LEU A 48 3.81 4.57 -14.93
CA LEU A 48 2.96 3.58 -14.25
C LEU A 48 3.74 2.72 -13.24
N LEU A 49 4.98 2.35 -13.57
CA LEU A 49 5.88 1.65 -12.65
C LEU A 49 6.20 2.49 -11.41
N ARG A 50 6.44 3.79 -11.57
CA ARG A 50 6.63 4.71 -10.45
C ARG A 50 5.38 4.81 -9.59
N ASP A 51 4.22 5.04 -10.19
CA ASP A 51 2.95 5.18 -9.47
C ASP A 51 2.62 3.90 -8.67
N ALA A 52 2.84 2.73 -9.27
CA ALA A 52 2.69 1.45 -8.59
C ALA A 52 3.70 1.27 -7.45
N ALA A 53 4.96 1.67 -7.64
CA ALA A 53 5.99 1.59 -6.60
C ALA A 53 5.68 2.50 -5.41
N GLU A 54 5.23 3.72 -5.66
CA GLU A 54 4.79 4.66 -4.63
C GLU A 54 3.59 4.11 -3.84
N ALA A 55 2.58 3.55 -4.53
CA ALA A 55 1.42 2.95 -3.87
C ALA A 55 1.79 1.74 -3.01
N VAL A 56 2.61 0.82 -3.54
CA VAL A 56 3.06 -0.38 -2.80
C VAL A 56 3.91 0.01 -1.59
N HIS A 57 4.81 0.99 -1.74
CA HIS A 57 5.64 1.47 -0.63
C HIS A 57 4.79 2.07 0.50
N ALA A 58 3.81 2.93 0.15
CA ALA A 58 2.88 3.50 1.11
C ALA A 58 2.05 2.43 1.83
N TYR A 59 1.60 1.41 1.10
CA TYR A 59 0.86 0.29 1.67
C TYR A 59 1.68 -0.56 2.65
N PHE A 60 2.94 -0.85 2.34
CA PHE A 60 3.83 -1.57 3.25
C PHE A 60 4.06 -0.78 4.55
N ILE A 61 4.26 0.54 4.46
CA ILE A 61 4.35 1.39 5.66
C ILE A 61 3.06 1.31 6.49
N GLN A 62 1.89 1.43 5.86
CA GLN A 62 0.61 1.32 6.59
C GLN A 62 0.44 -0.05 7.26
N ARG A 63 0.87 -1.12 6.60
CA ARG A 63 0.88 -2.47 7.18
C ARG A 63 1.76 -2.55 8.42
N GLU A 64 2.97 -2.01 8.35
CA GLU A 64 3.91 -1.99 9.48
C GLU A 64 3.38 -1.17 10.67
N LEU A 65 2.71 -0.04 10.42
CA LEU A 65 2.03 0.78 11.43
C LEU A 65 0.85 0.05 12.12
N CYS A 66 0.30 -0.96 11.45
CA CYS A 66 -0.72 -1.88 11.97
C CYS A 66 -0.13 -3.17 12.56
N GLY A 67 1.19 -3.32 12.62
CA GLY A 67 1.88 -4.51 13.15
C GLY A 67 2.04 -5.66 12.14
N LEU A 68 1.65 -5.48 10.88
CA LEU A 68 1.66 -6.49 9.82
C LEU A 68 2.98 -6.46 9.02
N ARG A 69 4.07 -6.92 9.63
CA ARG A 69 5.44 -6.70 9.11
C ARG A 69 5.92 -7.68 8.02
N LYS A 70 5.23 -8.81 7.81
CA LYS A 70 5.61 -9.80 6.80
C LYS A 70 4.91 -9.47 5.47
N HIS A 71 5.69 -9.24 4.43
CA HIS A 71 5.18 -8.77 3.13
C HIS A 71 5.04 -9.87 2.07
N ASP A 72 5.61 -11.05 2.27
CA ASP A 72 5.61 -12.14 1.26
C ASP A 72 4.21 -12.54 0.81
N ALA A 73 3.28 -12.64 1.76
CA ALA A 73 1.90 -13.03 1.49
C ALA A 73 1.20 -12.00 0.58
N VAL A 74 1.38 -10.70 0.86
CA VAL A 74 0.76 -9.65 0.05
C VAL A 74 1.44 -9.42 -1.28
N ILE A 75 2.76 -9.60 -1.35
CA ILE A 75 3.48 -9.58 -2.63
C ILE A 75 2.87 -10.62 -3.58
N ARG A 76 2.57 -11.82 -3.07
CA ARG A 76 1.90 -12.87 -3.83
C ARG A 76 0.44 -12.56 -4.12
N GLU A 77 -0.33 -12.11 -3.13
CA GLU A 77 -1.77 -11.81 -3.25
C GLU A 77 -2.04 -10.75 -4.32
N TYR A 78 -1.31 -9.64 -4.28
CA TYR A 78 -1.43 -8.55 -5.25
C TYR A 78 -0.68 -8.82 -6.57
N ASN A 79 0.06 -9.93 -6.67
CA ASN A 79 0.95 -10.26 -7.79
C ASN A 79 1.89 -9.09 -8.14
N ILE A 80 2.56 -8.53 -7.13
CA ILE A 80 3.38 -7.33 -7.29
C ILE A 80 4.57 -7.64 -8.22
N PRO A 81 4.73 -6.93 -9.35
CA PRO A 81 5.84 -7.19 -10.27
C PRO A 81 7.21 -6.90 -9.63
N LYS A 82 8.22 -7.71 -9.96
CA LYS A 82 9.61 -7.46 -9.52
C LYS A 82 10.12 -6.07 -9.90
N ALA A 83 9.70 -5.54 -11.05
CA ALA A 83 10.04 -4.20 -11.49
C ALA A 83 9.49 -3.10 -10.57
N VAL A 84 8.35 -3.33 -9.92
CA VAL A 84 7.77 -2.44 -8.91
C VAL A 84 8.55 -2.57 -7.60
N LEU A 85 8.82 -3.80 -7.14
CA LEU A 85 9.60 -4.06 -5.93
C LEU A 85 11.00 -3.45 -5.97
N ALA A 86 11.67 -3.53 -7.11
CA ALA A 86 13.01 -2.97 -7.31
C ALA A 86 13.06 -1.43 -7.23
N ARG A 87 11.89 -0.75 -7.26
CA ARG A 87 11.77 0.72 -7.26
C ARG A 87 11.19 1.27 -5.95
N LEU A 88 10.93 0.41 -4.96
CA LEU A 88 10.38 0.86 -3.68
C LEU A 88 11.35 1.82 -2.99
N GLY A 89 10.85 3.00 -2.62
CA GLY A 89 11.63 4.01 -1.90
C GLY A 89 12.63 4.79 -2.76
N ALA A 90 12.71 4.53 -4.07
CA ALA A 90 13.52 5.33 -4.98
C ALA A 90 12.83 6.69 -5.21
N LYS A 91 13.59 7.79 -5.08
CA LYS A 91 13.18 9.15 -5.45
C LYS A 91 14.07 9.65 -6.58
#